data_AF-A0A956G9K2-F1
#
_entry.id   AF-A0A956G9K2-F1
#
_cell.length_a   1.000
_cell.length_b   1.000
_cell.length_c   1.000
_cell.angle_alpha   90.00
_cell.angle_beta   90.00
_cell.angle_gamma   90.00
#
_symmetry.space_group_name_H-M   'P 1'
#
loop_
_entity.id
_entity.type
_entity.pdbx_description
1 polymer ?
#
loop_
_entity_poly.entity_id
_entity_poly.type
_entity_poly.pdbx_seq_one_letter_code
_entity_poly.pdbx_strand_id
1 'polypeptide(L)'
;MPAELHIDDIQGIGKKGLLNHEWIALTNVGDAPFNTEGCSITTTSGGARPRVVTTMKAGVVIQPGEKVRLVSGSSGKKSHGDAPDDDYRNVFLFLKARYLDKTGLLVRISLGQHEVARTHYPKKETD
;
A
#
# COMPACT_ATOMS: atom_id res chain seq x y z
N MET A 1 6.31 -19.14 12.99
CA MET A 1 5.32 -18.09 13.26
C MET A 1 4.39 -18.02 12.04
N PRO A 2 3.16 -17.49 12.15
CA PRO A 2 2.40 -17.19 10.95
C PRO A 2 3.08 -16.05 10.19
N ALA A 3 2.77 -15.92 8.91
CA ALA A 3 3.21 -14.78 8.11
C ALA A 3 2.70 -13.46 8.74
N GLU A 4 3.56 -12.45 8.78
CA GLU A 4 3.30 -11.16 9.43
C GLU A 4 3.80 -10.04 8.53
N LEU A 5 2.92 -9.11 8.15
CA LEU A 5 3.30 -7.97 7.32
C LEU A 5 3.39 -6.71 8.17
N HIS A 6 4.53 -6.04 8.08
CA HIS A 6 4.74 -4.73 8.67
C HIS A 6 4.71 -3.66 7.58
N ILE A 7 4.18 -2.47 7.90
CA ILE A 7 4.25 -1.31 7.02
C ILE A 7 5.45 -0.46 7.45
N ASP A 8 6.49 -0.42 6.63
CA ASP A 8 7.74 0.27 6.99
C ASP A 8 7.76 1.73 6.55
N ASP A 9 7.09 2.03 5.43
CA ASP A 9 7.06 3.36 4.85
C ASP A 9 5.73 3.63 4.16
N ILE A 10 5.36 4.90 4.12
CA ILE A 10 4.15 5.37 3.47
C ILE A 10 4.41 6.71 2.79
N GLN A 11 4.44 6.70 1.47
CA GLN A 11 4.62 7.91 0.67
C GLN A 11 3.29 8.29 0.02
N GLY A 12 2.79 9.44 0.44
CA GLY A 12 1.60 10.05 -0.13
C GLY A 12 1.90 11.39 -0.79
N ILE A 13 1.05 12.39 -0.49
CA ILE A 13 0.92 13.72 -1.09
C ILE A 13 2.12 14.16 -1.96
N GLY A 14 2.04 13.81 -3.24
CA GLY A 14 2.86 14.34 -4.33
C GLY A 14 2.00 15.01 -5.43
N LYS A 15 2.62 15.34 -6.56
CA LYS A 15 1.92 15.96 -7.70
C LYS A 15 0.75 15.08 -8.19
N LYS A 16 -0.44 15.69 -8.37
CA LYS A 16 -1.61 14.98 -8.91
C LYS A 16 -1.26 14.35 -10.26
N GLY A 17 -1.64 13.08 -10.46
CA GLY A 17 -1.40 12.33 -11.69
C GLY A 17 -0.13 11.46 -11.67
N LEU A 18 0.86 11.78 -10.83
CA LEU A 18 2.07 10.95 -10.68
C LEU A 18 1.82 9.77 -9.73
N LEU A 19 1.03 8.80 -10.19
CA LEU A 19 0.59 7.67 -9.37
C LEU A 19 1.71 6.69 -9.00
N ASN A 20 2.84 6.69 -9.71
CA ASN A 20 3.98 5.84 -9.37
C ASN A 20 4.81 6.43 -8.20
N HIS A 21 4.49 7.65 -7.76
CA HIS A 21 5.12 8.32 -6.62
C HIS A 21 4.28 8.20 -5.33
N GLU A 22 3.25 7.35 -5.32
CA GLU A 22 2.43 7.06 -4.15
C GLU A 22 2.46 5.56 -3.85
N TRP A 23 2.78 5.22 -2.60
CA TRP A 23 2.90 3.83 -2.18
C TRP A 23 2.72 3.60 -0.68
N ILE A 24 2.51 2.33 -0.34
CA ILE A 24 2.76 1.75 0.99
C ILE A 24 3.86 0.71 0.80
N ALA A 25 4.91 0.79 1.61
CA ALA A 25 5.98 -0.19 1.63
C ALA A 25 5.71 -1.22 2.74
N LEU A 26 5.92 -2.49 2.43
CA LEU A 26 5.66 -3.62 3.30
C LEU A 26 6.90 -4.49 3.42
N THR A 27 7.13 -5.04 4.61
CA THR A 27 8.08 -6.14 4.82
C THR A 27 7.33 -7.32 5.42
N ASN A 28 7.57 -8.53 4.92
CA ASN A 28 7.15 -9.74 5.64
C ASN A 28 8.17 -10.02 6.76
N VAL A 29 7.80 -9.70 7.99
CA VAL A 29 8.64 -9.88 9.19
C VAL A 29 8.42 -11.27 9.84
N GLY A 30 7.47 -12.05 9.33
CA GLY A 30 7.27 -13.44 9.71
C GLY A 30 8.32 -14.38 9.10
N ASP A 31 8.24 -15.65 9.48
CA ASP A 31 9.11 -16.75 9.00
C ASP A 31 8.44 -17.64 7.95
N ALA A 32 7.21 -17.30 7.52
CA ALA A 32 6.47 -17.98 6.46
C ALA A 32 6.11 -17.04 5.29
N PRO A 33 6.06 -17.53 4.03
CA PRO A 33 5.61 -16.73 2.89
C PRO A 33 4.16 -16.24 3.06
N PHE A 34 3.88 -15.03 2.57
CA PHE A 34 2.53 -14.46 2.57
C PHE A 34 2.00 -14.26 1.14
N ASN A 35 0.86 -14.85 0.78
CA ASN A 35 0.17 -14.54 -0.47
C ASN A 35 -0.82 -13.40 -0.24
N THR A 36 -0.66 -12.32 -1.00
CA THR A 36 -1.53 -11.14 -0.95
C THR A 36 -2.83 -11.27 -1.74
N GLU A 37 -3.07 -12.39 -2.43
CA GLU A 37 -4.31 -12.65 -3.15
C GLU A 37 -5.54 -12.50 -2.25
N GLY A 38 -6.54 -11.78 -2.74
CA GLY A 38 -7.77 -11.51 -2.00
C GLY A 38 -7.65 -10.45 -0.91
N CYS A 39 -6.44 -9.94 -0.61
CA CYS A 39 -6.30 -8.85 0.34
C CYS A 39 -6.88 -7.54 -0.23
N SER A 40 -7.63 -6.84 0.61
CA SER A 40 -8.20 -5.52 0.34
C SER A 40 -7.40 -4.43 1.03
N ILE A 41 -7.16 -3.34 0.32
CA ILE A 41 -6.63 -2.11 0.88
C ILE A 41 -7.80 -1.18 1.17
N THR A 42 -7.90 -0.71 2.40
CA THR A 42 -9.00 0.15 2.85
C THR A 42 -8.43 1.41 3.49
N THR A 43 -9.02 2.57 3.19
CA THR A 43 -8.67 3.83 3.83
C THR A 43 -9.86 4.42 4.56
N THR A 44 -9.59 5.01 5.73
CA THR A 44 -10.62 5.62 6.58
C THR A 44 -10.15 6.98 7.07
N SER A 45 -10.99 7.99 6.91
CA SER A 45 -10.79 9.34 7.48
C SER A 45 -11.62 9.46 8.75
N GLY A 46 -11.13 10.16 9.78
CA GLY A 46 -11.73 10.20 11.13
C GLY A 46 -13.26 10.21 11.17
N GLY A 47 -13.85 9.12 11.72
CA GLY A 47 -15.29 8.93 11.87
C GLY A 47 -16.08 8.57 10.60
N ALA A 48 -15.47 8.63 9.42
CA ALA A 48 -16.10 8.24 8.17
C ALA A 48 -16.13 6.72 8.00
N ARG A 49 -17.03 6.25 7.13
CA ARG A 49 -17.06 4.83 6.74
C ARG A 49 -15.77 4.45 5.99
N PRO A 50 -15.17 3.28 6.29
CA PRO A 50 -14.02 2.78 5.53
C PRO A 50 -14.35 2.64 4.05
N ARG A 51 -13.42 3.10 3.19
CA ARG A 51 -13.50 2.97 1.73
C ARG A 51 -12.53 1.91 1.26
N VAL A 52 -13.02 0.91 0.56
CA VAL A 52 -12.16 -0.05 -0.16
C VAL A 52 -11.53 0.66 -1.35
N VAL A 53 -10.21 0.67 -1.40
CA VAL A 53 -9.41 1.24 -2.49
C VAL A 53 -9.33 0.24 -3.64
N THR A 54 -8.92 -0.98 -3.30
CA THR A 54 -8.76 -2.09 -4.25
C THR A 54 -8.71 -3.42 -3.50
N THR A 55 -8.90 -4.49 -4.25
CA THR A 55 -8.66 -5.87 -3.81
C THR A 55 -7.70 -6.51 -4.78
N MET A 56 -6.61 -7.07 -4.27
CA MET A 56 -5.57 -7.70 -5.09
C MET A 56 -6.08 -9.04 -5.61
N LYS A 57 -6.53 -9.06 -6.87
CA LYS A 57 -7.04 -10.28 -7.51
C LYS A 57 -5.91 -11.22 -7.95
N ALA A 58 -4.82 -10.65 -8.46
CA ALA A 58 -3.58 -11.37 -8.71
C ALA A 58 -2.65 -11.06 -7.55
N GLY A 59 -2.64 -11.95 -6.55
CA GLY A 59 -1.73 -11.82 -5.42
C GLY A 59 -0.28 -11.97 -5.84
N VAL A 60 0.60 -11.38 -5.03
CA VAL A 60 2.02 -11.69 -5.01
C VAL A 60 2.35 -12.44 -3.74
N VAL A 61 3.28 -13.39 -3.84
CA VAL A 61 3.89 -14.03 -2.68
C VAL A 61 5.05 -13.16 -2.20
N ILE A 62 5.01 -12.79 -0.93
CA ILE A 62 6.06 -12.04 -0.22
C ILE A 62 6.81 -13.03 0.67
N GLN A 63 8.08 -13.27 0.38
CA GLN A 63 8.93 -14.17 1.16
C GLN A 63 9.32 -13.56 2.52
N PRO A 64 9.68 -14.36 3.52
CA PRO A 64 10.26 -13.85 4.77
C PRO A 64 11.42 -12.88 4.52
N GLY A 65 11.38 -11.71 5.15
CA GLY A 65 12.36 -10.62 4.99
C GLY A 65 12.25 -9.84 3.68
N GLU A 66 11.34 -10.23 2.77
CA GLU A 66 11.17 -9.53 1.51
C GLU A 66 10.44 -8.19 1.69
N LYS A 67 10.95 -7.18 0.99
CA LYS A 67 10.43 -5.82 0.93
C LYS A 67 9.65 -5.60 -0.36
N VAL A 68 8.39 -5.22 -0.26
CA VAL A 68 7.54 -4.91 -1.42
C VAL A 68 6.88 -3.55 -1.28
N ARG A 69 6.62 -2.90 -2.40
CA ARG A 69 5.98 -1.58 -2.43
C ARG A 69 4.69 -1.64 -3.24
N LEU A 70 3.56 -1.36 -2.60
CA LEU A 70 2.24 -1.31 -3.24
C LEU A 70 2.02 0.06 -3.89
N VAL A 71 2.40 0.18 -5.16
CA VAL A 71 2.40 1.42 -5.94
C VAL A 71 1.03 1.67 -6.57
N SER A 72 0.46 2.87 -6.41
CA SER A 72 -0.89 3.19 -6.91
C SER A 72 -1.03 3.03 -8.42
N GLY A 73 -0.01 3.40 -9.18
CA GLY A 73 -0.05 3.50 -10.63
C GLY A 73 0.21 2.20 -11.41
N SER A 74 1.01 2.32 -12.46
CA SER A 74 1.30 1.25 -13.43
C SER A 74 2.69 1.47 -14.04
N SER A 75 3.47 0.40 -14.17
CA SER A 75 4.82 0.45 -14.75
C SER A 75 4.85 0.90 -16.22
N GLY A 76 3.79 0.63 -16.99
CA GLY A 76 3.74 0.93 -18.42
C GLY A 76 3.30 2.35 -18.77
N LYS A 77 2.92 3.18 -17.80
CA LYS A 77 2.27 4.47 -18.05
C LYS A 77 3.14 5.65 -17.63
N LYS A 78 3.88 6.21 -18.59
CA LYS A 78 4.79 7.37 -18.40
C LYS A 78 4.17 8.56 -17.67
N SER A 79 2.88 8.83 -17.88
CA SER A 79 2.20 9.95 -17.20
C SER A 79 2.02 9.74 -15.71
N HIS A 80 2.24 8.53 -15.19
CA HIS A 80 2.25 8.25 -13.76
C HIS A 80 3.62 8.51 -13.10
N GLY A 81 4.65 8.88 -13.86
CA GLY A 81 6.02 8.99 -13.39
C GLY A 81 6.69 7.62 -13.25
N ASP A 82 7.86 7.59 -12.63
CA ASP A 82 8.63 6.37 -12.38
C ASP A 82 8.51 5.99 -10.91
N ALA A 83 8.36 4.69 -10.64
CA ALA A 83 8.44 4.19 -9.27
C ALA A 83 9.92 4.17 -8.84
N PRO A 84 10.22 4.30 -7.53
CA PRO A 84 11.59 4.17 -7.07
C PRO A 84 12.18 2.81 -7.44
N ASP A 85 13.43 2.81 -7.89
CA ASP A 85 14.21 1.61 -8.18
C ASP A 85 15.23 1.43 -7.05
N ASP A 86 14.78 0.79 -5.97
CA ASP A 86 15.53 0.54 -4.75
C ASP A 86 15.27 -0.90 -4.26
N ASP A 87 15.64 -1.22 -3.02
CA ASP A 87 15.53 -2.57 -2.45
C ASP A 87 14.10 -3.12 -2.35
N TYR A 88 13.07 -2.31 -2.64
CA TYR A 88 11.68 -2.75 -2.63
C TYR A 88 11.23 -3.24 -4.01
N ARG A 89 10.66 -4.44 -4.07
CA ARG A 89 9.97 -4.91 -5.28
C ARG A 89 8.65 -4.14 -5.47
N ASN A 90 8.54 -3.43 -6.60
CA ASN A 90 7.32 -2.67 -6.93
C ASN A 90 6.18 -3.58 -7.39
N VAL A 91 5.04 -3.49 -6.70
CA VAL A 91 3.77 -4.16 -7.02
C VAL A 91 2.77 -3.08 -7.41
N PHE A 92 2.46 -2.99 -8.70
CA PHE A 92 1.57 -1.96 -9.22
C PHE A 92 0.10 -2.36 -9.06
N LEU A 93 -0.70 -1.46 -8.48
CA LEU A 93 -2.12 -1.70 -8.19
C LEU A 93 -3.07 -1.28 -9.33
N PHE A 94 -2.55 -0.62 -10.38
CA PHE A 94 -3.29 -0.19 -11.57
C PHE A 94 -4.51 0.71 -11.26
N LEU A 95 -4.39 1.55 -10.24
CA LEU A 95 -5.48 2.43 -9.82
C LEU A 95 -5.63 3.61 -10.78
N LYS A 96 -6.85 4.13 -10.85
CA LYS A 96 -7.18 5.34 -11.62
C LYS A 96 -6.91 6.63 -10.84
N ALA A 97 -6.72 6.53 -9.53
CA ALA A 97 -6.56 7.66 -8.63
C ALA A 97 -5.72 7.26 -7.43
N ARG A 98 -5.24 8.29 -6.74
CA ARG A 98 -4.50 8.18 -5.50
C ARG A 98 -5.37 7.64 -4.36
N TYR A 99 -4.79 6.83 -3.49
CA TYR A 99 -5.46 6.31 -2.29
C TYR A 99 -4.96 6.95 -0.99
N LEU A 100 -3.85 7.70 -1.03
CA LEU A 100 -3.36 8.54 0.07
C LEU A 100 -3.63 10.02 -0.24
N ASP A 101 -4.87 10.33 -0.61
CA ASP A 101 -5.29 11.63 -1.13
C ASP A 101 -5.46 12.72 -0.04
N LYS A 102 -5.51 12.31 1.23
CA LYS A 102 -5.67 13.17 2.41
C LYS A 102 -4.75 12.69 3.52
N THR A 103 -4.29 13.59 4.37
CA THR A 103 -3.50 13.23 5.55
C THR A 103 -4.38 12.69 6.68
N GLY A 104 -3.78 11.98 7.64
CA GLY A 104 -4.51 11.41 8.78
C GLY A 104 -5.42 10.23 8.44
N LEU A 105 -5.22 9.59 7.28
CA LEU A 105 -5.95 8.39 6.89
C LEU A 105 -5.46 7.18 7.70
N LEU A 106 -6.39 6.39 8.24
CA LEU A 106 -6.10 5.04 8.67
C LEU A 106 -6.09 4.14 7.44
N VAL A 107 -4.96 3.50 7.17
CA VAL A 107 -4.74 2.55 6.10
C VAL A 107 -4.76 1.15 6.69
N ARG A 108 -5.54 0.24 6.10
CA ARG A 108 -5.64 -1.16 6.52
C ARG A 108 -5.51 -2.08 5.32
N ILE A 109 -4.74 -3.15 5.49
CA ILE A 109 -4.66 -4.28 4.55
C ILE A 109 -5.31 -5.46 5.25
N SER A 110 -6.28 -6.11 4.59
CA SER A 110 -7.06 -7.18 5.22
C SER A 110 -7.37 -8.31 4.25
N LEU A 111 -7.29 -9.55 4.73
CA LEU A 111 -7.76 -10.74 4.01
C LEU A 111 -9.11 -11.16 4.61
N GLY A 112 -10.20 -10.85 3.91
CA GLY A 112 -11.55 -11.02 4.46
C GLY A 112 -11.74 -10.15 5.71
N GLN A 113 -11.98 -10.77 6.86
CA GLN A 113 -12.14 -10.09 8.15
C GLN A 113 -10.82 -9.96 8.95
N HIS A 114 -9.75 -10.60 8.49
CA HIS A 114 -8.46 -10.59 9.19
C HIS A 114 -7.62 -9.38 8.76
N GLU A 115 -7.29 -8.52 9.71
CA GLU A 115 -6.33 -7.43 9.48
C GLU A 115 -4.92 -8.00 9.45
N VAL A 116 -4.21 -7.73 8.35
CA VAL A 116 -2.84 -8.21 8.12
C VAL A 116 -1.82 -7.12 8.44
N ALA A 117 -2.15 -5.88 8.09
CA ALA A 117 -1.32 -4.72 8.41
C ALA A 117 -2.17 -3.45 8.55
N ARG A 118 -1.73 -2.52 9.38
CA ARG A 118 -2.36 -1.20 9.55
C ARG A 118 -1.34 -0.12 9.83
N THR A 119 -1.59 1.08 9.33
CA THR A 119 -0.82 2.27 9.71
C THR A 119 -1.68 3.53 9.60
N HIS A 120 -1.22 4.61 10.22
CA HIS A 120 -1.76 5.93 9.98
C HIS A 120 -0.88 6.65 8.95
N TYR A 121 -1.48 7.09 7.85
CA TYR A 121 -0.83 8.05 6.99
C TYR A 121 -0.72 9.38 7.75
N PRO A 122 0.49 9.91 7.97
CA PRO A 122 0.71 11.00 8.90
C PRO A 122 -0.18 12.20 8.61
N LYS A 123 -0.62 12.88 9.68
CA LYS A 123 -1.14 14.24 9.57
C LYS A 123 0.03 15.11 9.14
N LYS A 124 -0.17 15.99 8.14
CA LYS A 124 0.80 17.05 7.89
C LYS A 124 0.85 17.86 9.18
N GLU A 125 1.99 17.89 9.89
CA GLU A 125 2.18 18.85 10.96
C GLU A 125 1.93 20.23 10.35
N THR A 126 0.97 20.94 10.92
CA THR A 126 0.70 22.32 10.55
C THR A 126 1.63 23.10 11.46
N ASP A 127 2.73 23.60 10.91
CA ASP A 127 3.53 24.66 11.54
C ASP A 127 2.68 25.94 11.60
#